data_AF-A0A101VU66-F1
#
_entry.id   AF-A0A101VU66-F1
#
_cell.length_a   1.000
_cell.length_b   1.000
_cell.length_c   1.000
_cell.angle_alpha   90.00
_cell.angle_beta   90.00
_cell.angle_gamma   90.00
#
_symmetry.space_group_name_H-M   'P 1'
#
loop_
_entity.id
_entity.type
_entity.pdbx_description
1 polymer ?
#
loop_
_entity_poly.entity_id
_entity_poly.type
_entity_poly.pdbx_seq_one_letter_code
_entity_poly.pdbx_strand_id
1 'polypeptide(L)'
;MALLHGLVVLLIGWPGIITAIVLVSIGIYTRKIGLILLGALFAVPISWYLGGMPKFRYIMWGLPLVFIGSALAMKYGKNRLAWIFTLPYIAVIGWLGFTVLTQ
;
A
#
# COMPACT_ATOMS: atom_id res chain seq x y z
N MET A 1 18.56 15.70 -12.68
CA MET A 1 17.52 14.89 -13.37
C MET A 1 17.61 13.40 -13.05
N ALA A 2 18.75 12.72 -13.22
CA ALA A 2 18.87 11.27 -12.95
C ALA A 2 18.44 10.81 -11.54
N LEU A 3 18.83 11.55 -10.49
CA LEU A 3 18.47 11.23 -9.10
C LEU A 3 16.95 11.29 -8.84
N LEU A 4 16.26 12.28 -9.43
CA LEU A 4 14.81 12.44 -9.32
C LEU A 4 14.08 11.26 -9.96
N HIS A 5 14.53 10.82 -11.14
CA HIS A 5 13.97 9.64 -11.79
C HIS A 5 14.18 8.36 -10.95
N GLY A 6 15.36 8.19 -10.36
CA GLY A 6 15.62 7.05 -9.47
C GLY A 6 14.68 7.00 -8.26
N LEU A 7 14.45 8.16 -7.61
CA LEU A 7 13.53 8.25 -6.47
C LEU A 7 12.08 7.93 -6.85
N VAL A 8 11.62 8.40 -8.02
CA VAL A 8 10.29 8.09 -8.54
C VAL A 8 10.10 6.59 -8.75
N VAL A 9 11.09 5.93 -9.36
CA VAL A 9 11.05 4.47 -9.59
C VAL A 9 11.02 3.70 -8.27
N LEU A 10 11.79 4.15 -7.27
CA LEU A 10 11.83 3.52 -5.95
C LEU A 10 10.51 3.71 -5.17
N LEU A 11 9.89 4.89 -5.26
CA LEU A 11 8.67 5.21 -4.51
C LEU A 11 7.39 4.66 -5.13
N ILE A 12 7.28 4.67 -6.47
CA ILE A 12 6.05 4.29 -7.19
C ILE A 12 6.12 2.87 -7.75
N GLY A 13 7.33 2.34 -7.97
CA GLY A 13 7.53 0.98 -8.47
C GLY A 13 7.37 -0.12 -7.42
N TRP A 14 7.75 -1.34 -7.81
CA TRP A 14 7.74 -2.52 -6.95
C TRP A 14 8.43 -2.32 -5.59
N PRO A 15 9.59 -1.66 -5.48
CA PRO A 15 10.24 -1.43 -4.19
C PRO A 15 9.35 -0.64 -3.22
N GLY A 16 8.65 0.39 -3.70
CA GLY A 16 7.73 1.19 -2.90
C GLY A 16 6.52 0.39 -2.42
N ILE A 17 5.93 -0.40 -3.32
CA ILE A 17 4.80 -1.31 -3.00
C ILE A 17 5.20 -2.30 -1.91
N ILE A 18 6.35 -2.98 -2.09
CA ILE A 18 6.87 -3.96 -1.14
C ILE A 18 7.17 -3.27 0.20
N THR A 19 7.77 -2.09 0.18
CA THR A 19 8.07 -1.30 1.39
C THR A 19 6.81 -0.97 2.16
N ALA A 20 5.75 -0.52 1.48
CA ALA A 20 4.46 -0.21 2.11
C ALA A 20 3.85 -1.46 2.80
N ILE A 21 3.83 -2.61 2.11
CA ILE A 21 3.30 -3.87 2.66
C ILE A 21 4.12 -4.33 3.86
N VAL A 22 5.45 -4.28 3.78
CA VAL A 22 6.35 -4.69 4.86
C VAL A 22 6.18 -3.78 6.08
N LEU A 23 6.14 -2.46 5.89
CA LEU A 23 5.92 -1.50 6.97
C LEU A 23 4.59 -1.73 7.69
N VAL A 24 3.50 -1.91 6.94
CA VAL A 24 2.19 -2.23 7.51
C VAL A 24 2.22 -3.56 8.26
N SER A 25 2.81 -4.61 7.66
CA SER A 25 2.88 -5.95 8.26
C SER A 25 3.68 -5.94 9.57
N ILE A 26 4.86 -5.31 9.59
CA ILE A 26 5.67 -5.14 10.79
C ILE A 26 4.93 -4.27 11.81
N GLY A 27 4.27 -3.20 11.37
CA GLY A 27 3.46 -2.34 12.23
C GLY A 27 2.32 -3.08 12.92
N ILE A 28 1.62 -3.96 12.20
CA ILE A 28 0.56 -4.80 12.77
C ILE A 28 1.16 -5.83 13.75
N TYR A 29 2.23 -6.53 13.34
CA TYR A 29 2.87 -7.56 14.15
C TYR A 29 3.44 -7.00 15.47
N THR A 30 4.14 -5.86 15.39
CA THR A 30 4.75 -5.18 16.55
C THR A 30 3.79 -4.24 17.28
N ARG A 31 2.53 -4.13 16.83
CA ARG A 31 1.50 -3.20 17.32
C ARG A 31 1.93 -1.73 17.31
N LYS A 32 2.86 -1.36 16.42
CA LYS A 32 3.35 0.02 16.25
C LYS A 32 2.53 0.73 15.18
N ILE A 33 1.54 1.51 15.61
CA ILE A 33 0.65 2.29 14.72
C ILE A 33 1.45 3.20 13.79
N GLY A 34 2.56 3.80 14.26
CA GLY A 34 3.41 4.65 13.44
C GLY A 34 3.97 3.97 12.19
N LEU A 35 4.29 2.66 12.24
CA LEU A 35 4.75 1.91 11.07
C LEU A 35 3.62 1.66 10.08
N ILE A 36 2.39 1.44 10.57
CA ILE A 36 1.20 1.29 9.72
C ILE A 36 0.92 2.60 8.98
N LEU A 37 0.98 3.73 9.69
CA LEU A 37 0.80 5.06 9.09
C LEU A 37 1.91 5.40 8.09
N LEU A 38 3.15 5.00 8.36
CA LEU A 38 4.25 5.18 7.41
C LEU A 38 4.01 4.35 6.14
N GLY A 39 3.56 3.10 6.27
CA GLY A 39 3.17 2.30 5.10
C GLY A 39 1.98 2.89 4.33
N ALA A 40 1.00 3.48 5.02
CA ALA A 40 -0.08 4.25 4.40
C ALA A 40 0.43 5.45 3.59
N LEU A 41 1.43 6.17 4.12
CA LEU A 41 2.07 7.28 3.40
C LEU A 41 2.77 6.82 2.12
N PHE A 42 3.49 5.69 2.18
CA PHE A 42 4.11 5.09 0.99
C PHE A 42 3.10 4.62 -0.05
N ALA A 43 1.91 4.20 0.38
CA ALA A 43 0.84 3.81 -0.53
C ALA A 43 0.26 4.99 -1.33
N VAL A 44 0.33 6.24 -0.82
CA VAL A 44 -0.23 7.42 -1.50
C VAL A 44 0.32 7.65 -2.91
N PRO A 45 1.64 7.79 -3.14
CA PRO A 45 2.18 8.03 -4.48
C PRO A 45 1.87 6.87 -5.46
N ILE A 46 1.86 5.63 -4.96
CA ILE A 46 1.52 4.43 -5.75
C ILE A 46 0.05 4.49 -6.19
N SER A 47 -0.85 4.76 -5.24
CA SER A 47 -2.29 4.90 -5.48
C SER A 47 -2.62 6.03 -6.44
N TRP A 48 -1.92 7.16 -6.31
CA TRP A 48 -2.08 8.29 -7.20
C TRP A 48 -1.67 7.93 -8.64
N TYR A 49 -0.49 7.31 -8.80
CA TYR A 49 0.01 6.89 -10.11
C TYR A 49 -0.92 5.87 -10.79
N LEU A 50 -1.27 4.79 -10.08
CA LEU A 50 -2.13 3.74 -10.64
C LEU A 50 -3.58 4.21 -10.81
N GLY A 51 -4.05 5.14 -9.99
CA GLY A 51 -5.37 5.78 -10.13
C GLY A 51 -5.51 6.61 -11.41
N GLY A 52 -4.40 7.06 -12.00
CA GLY A 52 -4.36 7.69 -13.31
C GLY A 52 -4.53 6.72 -14.48
N MET A 53 -4.40 5.40 -14.26
CA MET A 53 -4.50 4.40 -15.33
C MET A 53 -5.95 3.94 -15.54
N PRO A 54 -6.44 3.89 -16.80
CA PRO A 54 -7.84 3.50 -17.09
C PRO A 54 -8.27 2.19 -16.45
N LYS A 55 -7.40 1.18 -16.42
CA LYS A 55 -7.68 -0.16 -15.88
C LYS A 55 -7.85 -0.20 -14.36
N PHE A 56 -7.21 0.71 -13.63
CA PHE A 56 -7.17 0.69 -12.16
C PHE A 56 -7.82 1.91 -11.50
N ARG A 57 -8.35 2.83 -12.32
CA ARG A 57 -8.82 4.16 -11.94
C ARG A 57 -9.75 4.15 -10.73
N TYR A 58 -10.71 3.25 -10.62
CA TYR A 58 -11.73 3.34 -9.57
C TYR A 58 -11.29 2.75 -8.22
N ILE A 59 -10.32 1.85 -8.22
CA ILE A 59 -9.94 1.08 -7.02
C ILE A 59 -8.72 1.71 -6.34
N MET A 60 -7.77 2.25 -7.11
CA MET A 60 -6.46 2.61 -6.59
C MET A 60 -6.46 3.85 -5.67
N TRP A 61 -7.37 4.81 -5.89
CA TRP A 61 -7.46 6.01 -5.03
C TRP A 61 -7.78 5.69 -3.58
N GLY A 62 -8.55 4.63 -3.33
CA GLY A 62 -8.97 4.25 -1.99
C GLY A 62 -7.96 3.40 -1.21
N LEU A 63 -6.93 2.87 -1.86
CA LEU A 63 -5.97 1.95 -1.23
C LEU A 63 -5.25 2.50 0.02
N PRO A 64 -4.87 3.80 0.11
CA PRO A 64 -4.25 4.31 1.32
C PRO A 64 -5.22 4.27 2.52
N LEU A 65 -6.52 4.49 2.27
CA LEU A 65 -7.56 4.44 3.30
C LEU A 65 -7.69 3.06 3.92
N VAL A 66 -7.38 2.01 3.15
CA VAL A 66 -7.36 0.64 3.62
C VAL A 66 -6.29 0.43 4.70
N PHE A 67 -5.10 1.02 4.53
CA PHE A 67 -4.06 1.02 5.57
C PHE A 67 -4.39 1.94 6.75
N ILE A 68 -5.09 3.06 6.53
CA ILE A 68 -5.64 3.87 7.63
C ILE A 68 -6.66 3.06 8.45
N GLY A 69 -7.54 2.28 7.80
CA GLY A 69 -8.46 1.37 8.46
C GLY A 69 -7.72 0.32 9.31
N SER A 70 -6.60 -0.20 8.82
CA SER A 70 -5.72 -1.10 9.58
C SER A 70 -5.15 -0.41 10.83
N ALA A 71 -4.67 0.83 10.71
CA ALA A 71 -4.16 1.61 11.83
C ALA A 71 -5.25 1.89 12.88
N LEU A 72 -6.47 2.22 12.46
CA LEU A 72 -7.62 2.41 13.35
C LEU A 72 -8.00 1.12 14.06
N ALA A 73 -8.09 -0.01 13.34
CA ALA A 73 -8.36 -1.31 13.95
C ALA A 73 -7.30 -1.68 15.00
N MET A 74 -6.02 -1.39 14.73
CA MET A 74 -4.94 -1.58 15.70
C MET A 74 -5.10 -0.67 16.93
N LYS A 75 -5.46 0.61 16.74
CA LYS A 75 -5.74 1.56 17.83
C LYS A 75 -6.83 1.05 18.78
N TYR A 76 -7.85 0.36 18.25
CA TYR A 76 -8.93 -0.22 19.04
C TYR A 76 -8.66 -1.66 19.53
N GLY A 77 -7.42 -2.15 19.43
CA GLY A 77 -7.03 -3.49 19.88
C GLY A 77 -7.61 -4.64 19.04
N LYS A 78 -8.17 -4.35 17.86
CA LYS A 78 -8.77 -5.33 16.95
C LYS A 78 -7.73 -5.84 15.95
N ASN A 79 -6.71 -6.55 16.44
CA ASN A 79 -5.57 -6.98 15.63
C ASN A 79 -5.96 -7.83 14.40
N ARG A 80 -6.96 -8.71 14.54
CA ARG A 80 -7.48 -9.50 13.41
C ARG A 80 -8.08 -8.60 12.33
N LEU A 81 -8.83 -7.59 12.74
CA LEU A 81 -9.43 -6.63 11.82
C LEU A 81 -8.37 -5.78 11.11
N ALA A 82 -7.26 -5.46 11.78
CA ALA A 82 -6.14 -4.76 11.16
C ALA A 82 -5.54 -5.56 9.98
N TRP A 83 -5.40 -6.88 10.13
CA TRP A 83 -4.98 -7.76 9.02
C TRP A 83 -6.03 -7.86 7.91
N ILE A 84 -7.32 -7.97 8.26
CA ILE A 84 -8.42 -8.02 7.28
C ILE A 84 -8.42 -6.76 6.42
N PHE A 85 -8.20 -5.58 7.02
CA PHE A 85 -8.05 -4.36 6.25
C PHE A 85 -6.85 -4.43 5.30
N THR A 86 -5.72 -5.02 5.65
CA THR A 86 -4.57 -5.12 4.73
C THR A 86 -4.83 -5.99 3.48
N LEU A 87 -5.75 -6.97 3.54
CA LEU A 87 -5.97 -7.95 2.47
C LEU A 87 -6.43 -7.33 1.13
N PRO A 88 -7.41 -6.41 1.06
CA PRO A 88 -7.76 -5.72 -0.18
C PRO A 88 -6.57 -5.10 -0.90
N TYR A 89 -5.62 -4.51 -0.16
CA TYR A 89 -4.41 -3.94 -0.76
C TYR A 89 -3.57 -5.03 -1.42
N ILE A 90 -3.30 -6.13 -0.70
CA ILE A 90 -2.51 -7.26 -1.22
C ILE A 90 -3.19 -7.88 -2.45
N ALA A 91 -4.51 -8.04 -2.43
CA ALA A 91 -5.26 -8.60 -3.56
C ALA A 91 -5.14 -7.71 -4.81
N VAL A 92 -5.26 -6.39 -4.67
CA VAL A 92 -5.11 -5.45 -5.78
C VAL A 92 -3.69 -5.44 -6.33
N ILE A 93 -2.68 -5.50 -5.47
CA ILE A 93 -1.27 -5.62 -5.90
C ILE A 93 -1.01 -6.97 -6.59
N GLY A 94 -1.59 -8.07 -6.10
CA GLY A 94 -1.51 -9.37 -6.77
C GLY A 94 -2.12 -9.33 -8.17
N TRP A 95 -3.28 -8.68 -8.32
CA TRP A 95 -3.91 -8.47 -9.62
C TRP A 95 -3.09 -7.56 -10.56
N LEU A 96 -2.44 -6.52 -10.02
CA LEU A 96 -1.49 -5.70 -10.76
C LEU A 96 -0.32 -6.55 -11.27
N GLY A 97 0.27 -7.38 -10.40
CA GLY A 97 1.37 -8.28 -10.77
C GLY A 97 0.98 -9.27 -11.86
N PHE A 98 -0.17 -9.94 -11.72
CA PHE A 98 -0.70 -10.80 -12.77
C PHE A 98 -0.89 -10.04 -14.08
N THR A 99 -1.51 -8.85 -14.01
CA THR A 99 -1.70 -7.99 -15.18
C THR A 99 -0.39 -7.61 -15.85
N VAL A 100 0.71 -7.43 -15.11
CA VAL A 100 2.05 -7.11 -15.66
C VAL A 100 2.72 -8.33 -16.29
N LEU A 101 2.51 -9.52 -15.74
CA LEU A 101 3.10 -10.76 -16.26
C LEU A 101 2.40 -11.27 -17.53
N THR A 102 1.14 -10.89 -17.75
CA THR A 102 0.34 -11.32 -18.92
C THR A 102 0.21 -10.24 -20.00
N GLN A 103 1.06 -9.20 -19.96
CA GLN A 103 1.16 -8.18 -21.03
C GLN A 103 2.01 -8.71 -22.17
#